data_AF-A0AB39L1M8-F1
#
_entry.id   AF-A0AB39L1M8-F1
#
_cell.length_a   1.000
_cell.length_b   1.000
_cell.length_c   1.000
_cell.angle_alpha   90.00
_cell.angle_beta   90.00
_cell.angle_gamma   90.00
#
_symmetry.space_group_name_H-M   'P 1'
#
loop_
_entity.id
_entity.type
_entity.pdbx_description
1 polymer ?
#
loop_
_entity_poly.entity_id
_entity_poly.type
_entity_poly.pdbx_seq_one_letter_code
_entity_poly.pdbx_strand_id
1 'polypeptide(L)'
;MSTSQHPVVLPAEALKGGDEAVVDANVDVVNAMYEELLDEREIAQNALRGYYVDFYLTQMLDGGFAQYVFTSGEREGIDGLVRDGLREMGATEHATLFDELASAFKGLSEEDAEAYLDGDDDASPAVARLEELDERFEALQDEQDIVALNAAWLRGQEGLLALDEDGIEDEIARRVGLIGNLEERRAAAEEQDLADMPDFELVIRELCDVAGHDLTAITMGDPNYLHHGVKTLAWRFTTDQGEYLMVEEDDEAYMIDPEDGKILAAVEFEEIDEDEDGWDLEDESVDAEDETRPADPQNGHEVQTAH
;
A
#
# COMPACT_ATOMS: atom_id res chain seq x y z
N MET A 1 -11.99 -10.21 24.46
CA MET A 1 -12.25 -9.85 23.05
C MET A 1 -12.15 -11.13 22.27
N SER A 2 -13.26 -11.69 21.81
CA SER A 2 -13.21 -12.91 20.99
C SER A 2 -12.57 -12.53 19.67
N THR A 3 -11.37 -13.07 19.39
CA THR A 3 -10.80 -13.09 18.05
C THR A 3 -11.87 -13.64 17.13
N SER A 4 -12.43 -12.77 16.29
CA SER A 4 -13.39 -13.18 15.27
C SER A 4 -12.63 -14.08 14.28
N GLN A 5 -12.64 -15.40 14.50
CA GLN A 5 -12.11 -16.33 13.52
C GLN A 5 -13.15 -16.47 12.41
N HIS A 6 -13.16 -15.48 11.51
CA HIS A 6 -13.88 -15.61 10.26
C HIS A 6 -13.32 -16.83 9.50
N PRO A 7 -14.18 -17.65 8.88
CA PRO A 7 -13.70 -18.74 8.06
C PRO A 7 -13.04 -18.20 6.79
N VAL A 8 -12.05 -18.93 6.30
CA VAL A 8 -11.51 -18.72 4.95
C VAL A 8 -12.62 -18.96 3.94
N VAL A 9 -12.67 -18.13 2.91
CA VAL A 9 -13.64 -18.20 1.81
C VAL A 9 -12.87 -18.42 0.53
N LEU A 10 -13.23 -19.43 -0.25
CA LEU A 10 -12.63 -19.70 -1.55
C LEU A 10 -13.69 -20.08 -2.58
N PRO A 11 -13.48 -19.76 -3.87
CA PRO A 11 -14.29 -20.28 -4.95
C PRO A 11 -14.26 -21.80 -4.99
N ALA A 12 -15.42 -22.44 -5.02
CA ALA A 12 -15.56 -23.89 -5.09
C ALA A 12 -14.91 -24.48 -6.36
N GLU A 13 -14.83 -23.71 -7.45
CA GLU A 13 -14.12 -24.11 -8.67
C GLU A 13 -12.60 -24.07 -8.49
N ALA A 14 -12.05 -23.06 -7.81
CA ALA A 14 -10.60 -22.95 -7.56
C ALA A 14 -10.07 -24.19 -6.79
N LEU A 15 -10.85 -24.72 -5.85
CA LEU A 15 -10.50 -25.92 -5.09
C LEU A 15 -10.31 -27.19 -5.96
N LYS A 16 -10.84 -27.19 -7.19
CA LYS A 16 -10.67 -28.28 -8.16
C LYS A 16 -9.48 -28.04 -9.11
N GLY A 17 -8.90 -26.85 -9.08
CA GLY A 17 -7.77 -26.43 -9.90
C GLY A 17 -6.42 -26.87 -9.34
N GLY A 18 -5.35 -26.34 -9.96
CA GLY A 18 -3.98 -26.47 -9.46
C GLY A 18 -3.73 -25.65 -8.20
N ASP A 19 -2.48 -25.67 -7.72
CA ASP A 19 -2.10 -24.97 -6.50
C ASP A 19 -2.10 -23.45 -6.69
N GLU A 20 -1.53 -22.95 -7.80
CA GLU A 20 -1.60 -21.54 -8.23
C GLU A 20 -3.06 -21.03 -8.20
N ALA A 21 -3.99 -21.75 -8.83
CA ALA A 21 -5.39 -21.35 -8.89
C ALA A 21 -6.07 -21.20 -7.51
N VAL A 22 -5.59 -21.91 -6.47
CA VAL A 22 -6.11 -21.75 -5.11
C VAL A 22 -5.51 -20.54 -4.42
N VAL A 23 -4.21 -20.29 -4.63
CA VAL A 23 -3.52 -19.13 -4.07
C VAL A 23 -4.04 -17.85 -4.71
N ASP A 24 -4.11 -17.80 -6.04
CA ASP A 24 -4.68 -16.68 -6.81
C ASP A 24 -6.11 -16.38 -6.33
N ALA A 25 -6.93 -17.42 -6.18
CA ALA A 25 -8.30 -17.23 -5.71
C ALA A 25 -8.41 -16.71 -4.27
N ASN A 26 -7.45 -17.05 -3.39
CA ASN A 26 -7.37 -16.43 -2.06
C ASN A 26 -7.00 -14.95 -2.17
N VAL A 27 -6.08 -14.61 -3.08
CA VAL A 27 -5.67 -13.23 -3.36
C VAL A 27 -6.85 -12.41 -3.85
N ASP A 28 -7.57 -12.89 -4.86
CA ASP A 28 -8.75 -12.23 -5.41
C ASP A 28 -9.82 -11.97 -4.36
N VAL A 29 -10.13 -12.97 -3.52
CA VAL A 29 -11.14 -12.84 -2.45
C VAL A 29 -10.71 -11.83 -1.38
N VAL A 30 -9.44 -11.83 -0.99
CA VAL A 30 -8.93 -10.87 0.01
C VAL A 30 -8.91 -9.45 -0.56
N ASN A 31 -8.51 -9.27 -1.83
CA ASN A 31 -8.57 -7.97 -2.51
C ASN A 31 -10.02 -7.46 -2.61
N ALA A 32 -10.97 -8.31 -3.01
CA ALA A 32 -12.39 -7.94 -3.04
C ALA A 32 -12.93 -7.54 -1.65
N MET A 33 -12.42 -8.15 -0.57
CA MET A 33 -12.75 -7.71 0.79
C MET A 33 -12.17 -6.34 1.13
N TYR A 34 -10.93 -6.04 0.72
CA TYR A 34 -10.33 -4.72 0.91
C TYR A 34 -11.03 -3.63 0.09
N GLU A 35 -11.41 -3.92 -1.16
CA GLU A 35 -12.21 -3.03 -2.02
C GLU A 35 -13.55 -2.64 -1.35
N GLU A 36 -14.14 -3.56 -0.59
CA GLU A 36 -15.35 -3.33 0.21
C GLU A 36 -15.07 -2.76 1.62
N LEU A 37 -13.84 -2.27 1.85
CA LEU A 37 -13.39 -1.60 3.07
C LEU A 37 -13.38 -2.47 4.35
N LEU A 38 -13.30 -3.80 4.20
CA LEU A 38 -12.99 -4.68 5.32
C LEU A 38 -11.53 -4.46 5.76
N ASP A 39 -11.31 -4.49 7.06
CA ASP A 39 -9.98 -4.47 7.67
C ASP A 39 -9.46 -5.88 7.99
N GLU A 40 -8.20 -5.96 8.39
CA GLU A 40 -7.52 -7.20 8.75
C GLU A 40 -8.22 -8.02 9.86
N ARG A 41 -9.07 -7.40 10.69
CA ARG A 41 -9.80 -8.06 11.80
C ARG A 41 -11.12 -8.66 11.33
N GLU A 42 -11.63 -8.21 10.19
CA GLU A 42 -12.88 -8.63 9.55
C GLU A 42 -12.63 -9.68 8.45
N ILE A 43 -11.38 -9.83 8.04
CA ILE A 43 -10.90 -10.89 7.14
C ILE A 43 -10.41 -12.08 7.96
N ALA A 44 -10.53 -13.28 7.39
CA ALA A 44 -10.02 -14.48 8.04
C ALA A 44 -8.48 -14.40 8.19
N GLN A 45 -7.96 -14.51 9.41
CA GLN A 45 -6.52 -14.40 9.66
C GLN A 45 -5.68 -15.37 8.82
N ASN A 46 -6.18 -16.58 8.57
CA ASN A 46 -5.47 -17.55 7.74
C ASN A 46 -5.54 -17.22 6.24
N ALA A 47 -6.58 -16.53 5.77
CA ALA A 47 -6.62 -15.99 4.41
C ALA A 47 -5.57 -14.88 4.24
N LEU A 48 -5.44 -13.98 5.23
CA LEU A 48 -4.41 -12.93 5.24
C LEU A 48 -3.00 -13.49 5.26
N ARG A 49 -2.74 -14.52 6.07
CA ARG A 49 -1.44 -15.20 6.07
C ARG A 49 -1.11 -15.81 4.70
N GLY A 50 -2.08 -16.48 4.07
CA GLY A 50 -1.90 -17.03 2.72
C GLY A 50 -1.67 -15.95 1.67
N TYR A 51 -2.39 -14.83 1.78
CA TYR A 51 -2.27 -13.63 0.94
C TYR A 51 -0.87 -13.01 1.04
N TYR A 52 -0.41 -12.70 2.24
CA TYR A 52 0.87 -12.03 2.42
C TYR A 52 2.07 -12.95 2.16
N VAL A 53 1.92 -14.27 2.34
CA VAL A 53 2.95 -15.22 1.91
C VAL A 53 3.08 -15.26 0.38
N ASP A 54 1.98 -15.18 -0.35
CA ASP A 54 2.01 -15.06 -1.82
C ASP A 54 2.65 -13.74 -2.25
N PHE A 55 2.22 -12.61 -1.66
CA PHE A 55 2.86 -11.31 -1.86
C PHE A 55 4.38 -11.37 -1.63
N TYR A 56 4.83 -11.94 -0.49
CA TYR A 56 6.24 -12.13 -0.19
C TYR A 56 6.95 -12.96 -1.27
N LEU A 57 6.36 -14.07 -1.69
CA LEU A 57 6.92 -14.92 -2.75
C LEU A 57 7.08 -14.14 -4.06
N THR A 58 6.04 -13.41 -4.49
CA THR A 58 6.10 -12.57 -5.70
C THR A 58 7.25 -11.57 -5.62
N GLN A 59 7.38 -10.84 -4.50
CA GLN A 59 8.45 -9.84 -4.37
C GLN A 59 9.84 -10.49 -4.38
N MET A 60 10.01 -11.62 -3.70
CA MET A 60 11.28 -12.36 -3.71
C MET A 60 11.67 -12.83 -5.11
N LEU A 61 10.70 -13.28 -5.91
CA LEU A 61 10.95 -13.73 -7.29
C LEU A 61 11.22 -12.57 -8.26
N ASP A 62 10.59 -11.42 -8.05
CA ASP A 62 10.72 -10.27 -8.95
C ASP A 62 11.97 -9.42 -8.69
N GLY A 63 12.44 -9.35 -7.43
CA GLY A 63 13.60 -8.54 -7.08
C GLY A 63 14.18 -8.81 -5.68
N GLY A 64 14.01 -10.03 -5.17
CA GLY A 64 14.59 -10.46 -3.90
C GLY A 64 14.02 -9.72 -2.68
N PHE A 65 14.75 -9.79 -1.58
CA PHE A 65 14.30 -9.18 -0.34
C PHE A 65 14.34 -7.64 -0.36
N ALA A 66 15.18 -7.04 -1.23
CA ALA A 66 15.17 -5.60 -1.49
C ALA A 66 13.82 -5.12 -2.04
N GLN A 67 13.30 -5.80 -3.07
CA GLN A 67 11.98 -5.54 -3.63
C GLN A 67 10.88 -5.73 -2.58
N TYR A 68 10.95 -6.78 -1.76
CA TYR A 68 10.00 -6.98 -0.66
C TYR A 68 10.02 -5.82 0.33
N VAL A 69 11.21 -5.36 0.76
CA VAL A 69 11.33 -4.24 1.70
C VAL A 69 10.78 -2.95 1.11
N PHE A 70 11.07 -2.67 -0.16
CA PHE A 70 10.62 -1.45 -0.83
C PHE A 70 9.10 -1.39 -0.99
N THR A 71 8.48 -2.53 -1.32
CA THR A 71 7.03 -2.62 -1.58
C THR A 71 6.18 -2.86 -0.33
N SER A 72 6.77 -3.42 0.73
CA SER A 72 6.07 -3.64 1.99
C SER A 72 5.97 -2.34 2.77
N GLY A 73 4.85 -1.62 2.63
CA GLY A 73 4.57 -0.39 3.40
C GLY A 73 4.68 -0.58 4.92
N GLU A 74 3.58 -0.95 5.59
CA GLU A 74 3.58 -1.22 7.04
C GLU A 74 4.24 -2.57 7.40
N ARG A 75 5.56 -2.64 7.18
CA ARG A 75 6.32 -3.90 7.21
C ARG A 75 6.22 -4.70 8.50
N GLU A 76 6.14 -4.07 9.67
CA GLU A 76 6.12 -4.82 10.94
C GLU A 76 4.88 -5.72 11.08
N GLY A 77 3.71 -5.25 10.60
CA GLY A 77 2.48 -6.04 10.56
C GLY A 77 2.55 -7.16 9.52
N ILE A 78 3.01 -6.82 8.31
CA ILE A 78 3.14 -7.76 7.18
C ILE A 78 4.14 -8.88 7.51
N ASP A 79 5.32 -8.54 8.05
CA ASP A 79 6.35 -9.50 8.48
C ASP A 79 5.80 -10.52 9.48
N GLY A 80 4.89 -10.09 10.37
CA GLY A 80 4.18 -10.97 11.30
C GLY A 80 3.32 -12.01 10.57
N LEU A 81 2.52 -11.57 9.62
CA LEU A 81 1.62 -12.43 8.83
C LEU A 81 2.40 -13.39 7.92
N VAL A 82 3.45 -12.92 7.25
CA VAL A 82 4.34 -13.76 6.42
C VAL A 82 4.99 -14.86 7.26
N ARG A 83 5.62 -14.48 8.38
CA ARG A 83 6.33 -15.41 9.26
C ARG A 83 5.40 -16.48 9.85
N ASP A 84 4.24 -16.06 10.35
CA ASP A 84 3.25 -16.99 10.88
C ASP A 84 2.69 -17.89 9.78
N GLY A 85 2.38 -17.33 8.61
CA GLY A 85 1.88 -18.06 7.45
C GLY A 85 2.84 -19.17 7.03
N LEU A 86 4.11 -18.83 6.77
CA LEU A 86 5.15 -19.79 6.40
C LEU A 86 5.26 -20.94 7.42
N ARG A 87 5.21 -20.64 8.72
CA ARG A 87 5.27 -21.67 9.76
C ARG A 87 4.03 -22.56 9.78
N GLU A 88 2.84 -21.98 9.74
CA GLU A 88 1.57 -22.69 9.83
C GLU A 88 1.31 -23.58 8.60
N MET A 89 1.78 -23.18 7.41
CA MET A 89 1.70 -24.01 6.20
C MET A 89 2.81 -25.06 6.10
N GLY A 90 3.78 -25.06 7.02
CA GLY A 90 4.88 -26.01 7.06
C GLY A 90 6.11 -25.63 6.21
N ALA A 91 6.18 -24.41 5.68
CA ALA A 91 7.33 -23.84 4.99
C ALA A 91 8.40 -23.37 6.00
N THR A 92 8.84 -24.28 6.89
CA THR A 92 9.68 -23.92 8.05
C THR A 92 11.08 -23.44 7.70
N GLU A 93 11.62 -23.90 6.55
CA GLU A 93 12.94 -23.47 6.08
C GLU A 93 12.86 -22.06 5.51
N HIS A 94 11.80 -21.76 4.74
CA HIS A 94 11.50 -20.41 4.29
C HIS A 94 11.26 -19.46 5.46
N ALA A 95 10.52 -19.89 6.49
CA ALA A 95 10.33 -19.08 7.70
C ALA A 95 11.66 -18.75 8.41
N THR A 96 12.62 -19.69 8.39
CA THR A 96 13.95 -19.48 8.97
C THR A 96 14.78 -18.51 8.11
N LEU A 97 14.73 -18.66 6.79
CA LEU A 97 15.38 -17.75 5.85
C LEU A 97 14.82 -16.33 5.96
N PHE A 98 13.50 -16.19 6.06
CA PHE A 98 12.86 -14.89 6.28
C PHE A 98 13.36 -14.20 7.56
N ASP A 99 13.46 -14.93 8.67
CA ASP A 99 14.00 -14.39 9.92
C ASP A 99 15.48 -13.99 9.80
N GLU A 100 16.28 -14.74 9.03
CA GLU A 100 17.68 -14.39 8.74
C GLU A 100 17.79 -13.11 7.88
N LEU A 101 17.02 -13.02 6.79
CA LEU A 101 16.95 -11.86 5.90
C LEU A 101 16.51 -10.61 6.67
N ALA A 102 15.40 -10.70 7.41
CA ALA A 102 14.88 -9.59 8.20
C ALA A 102 15.88 -9.12 9.26
N SER A 103 16.57 -10.06 9.93
CA SER A 103 17.60 -9.73 10.91
C SER A 103 18.86 -9.13 10.27
N ALA A 104 19.27 -9.60 9.10
CA ALA A 104 20.42 -9.09 8.38
C ALA A 104 20.16 -7.66 7.90
N PHE A 105 19.01 -7.42 7.28
CA PHE A 105 18.59 -6.10 6.83
C PHE A 105 18.50 -5.09 7.99
N LYS A 106 17.88 -5.48 9.11
CA LYS A 106 17.80 -4.63 10.32
C LYS A 106 19.18 -4.29 10.91
N GLY A 107 20.19 -5.12 10.63
CA GLY A 107 21.56 -4.92 11.10
C GLY A 107 22.41 -4.03 10.20
N LEU A 108 21.91 -3.60 9.04
CA LEU A 108 22.64 -2.72 8.12
C LEU A 108 22.83 -1.32 8.71
N SER A 109 23.89 -0.66 8.27
CA SER A 109 24.00 0.79 8.38
C SER A 109 23.05 1.45 7.38
N GLU A 110 22.79 2.76 7.53
CA GLU A 110 21.97 3.52 6.58
C GLU A 110 22.57 3.49 5.15
N GLU A 111 23.89 3.67 5.04
CA GLU A 111 24.64 3.60 3.78
C GLU A 111 24.56 2.20 3.15
N ASP A 112 24.71 1.14 3.95
CA ASP A 112 24.60 -0.24 3.45
C ASP A 112 23.15 -0.58 3.04
N ALA A 113 22.15 -0.04 3.74
CA ALA A 113 20.75 -0.26 3.41
C ALA A 113 20.38 0.42 2.08
N GLU A 114 20.81 1.66 1.88
CA GLU A 114 20.67 2.38 0.61
C GLU A 114 21.37 1.61 -0.53
N ALA A 115 22.64 1.22 -0.33
CA ALA A 115 23.40 0.45 -1.33
C ALA A 115 22.71 -0.88 -1.69
N TYR A 116 22.16 -1.60 -0.72
CA TYR A 116 21.43 -2.85 -0.96
C TYR A 116 20.11 -2.62 -1.72
N LEU A 117 19.37 -1.56 -1.39
CA LEU A 117 18.09 -1.25 -2.04
C LEU A 117 18.28 -0.72 -3.47
N ASP A 118 19.35 0.03 -3.72
CA ASP A 118 19.71 0.55 -5.04
C ASP A 118 20.36 -0.50 -5.95
N GLY A 119 20.81 -1.63 -5.38
CA GLY A 119 21.54 -2.68 -6.09
C GLY A 119 22.94 -2.25 -6.52
N ASP A 120 23.66 -1.52 -5.66
CA ASP A 120 25.02 -1.07 -5.95
C ASP A 120 26.03 -2.24 -5.97
N ASP A 121 26.90 -2.27 -6.97
CA ASP A 121 27.88 -3.35 -7.21
C ASP A 121 29.03 -3.34 -6.16
N ASP A 122 29.25 -2.23 -5.46
CA ASP A 122 30.29 -2.10 -4.41
C ASP A 122 29.77 -2.63 -3.05
N ALA A 123 29.44 -3.93 -3.04
CA ALA A 123 28.85 -4.59 -1.88
C ALA A 123 29.81 -4.64 -0.68
N SER A 124 29.41 -4.00 0.42
CA SER A 124 30.04 -4.23 1.72
C SER A 124 29.82 -5.69 2.15
N PRO A 125 30.62 -6.24 3.10
CA PRO A 125 30.39 -7.60 3.58
C PRO A 125 28.98 -7.83 4.16
N ALA A 126 28.27 -6.77 4.58
CA ALA A 126 26.90 -6.86 5.07
C ALA A 126 25.89 -6.95 3.92
N VAL A 127 26.07 -6.15 2.86
CA VAL A 127 25.26 -6.22 1.62
C VAL A 127 25.44 -7.58 0.93
N ALA A 128 26.69 -8.02 0.76
CA ALA A 128 27.00 -9.32 0.16
C ALA A 128 26.39 -10.51 0.92
N ARG A 129 26.15 -10.36 2.23
CA ARG A 129 25.49 -11.38 3.04
C ARG A 129 23.99 -11.46 2.75
N LEU A 130 23.33 -10.35 2.44
CA LEU A 130 21.92 -10.35 2.03
C LEU A 130 21.76 -10.95 0.64
N GLU A 131 22.63 -10.61 -0.30
CA GLU A 131 22.65 -11.22 -1.64
C GLU A 131 22.80 -12.75 -1.56
N GLU A 132 23.71 -13.26 -0.72
CA GLU A 132 23.85 -14.71 -0.49
C GLU A 132 22.56 -15.34 0.07
N LEU A 133 21.82 -14.61 0.92
CA LEU A 133 20.55 -15.08 1.46
C LEU A 133 19.44 -15.06 0.41
N ASP A 134 19.41 -14.06 -0.47
CA ASP A 134 18.50 -14.00 -1.61
C ASP A 134 18.77 -15.16 -2.59
N GLU A 135 20.03 -15.44 -2.93
CA GLU A 135 20.39 -16.61 -3.75
C GLU A 135 19.95 -17.94 -3.11
N ARG A 136 20.02 -18.03 -1.77
CA ARG A 136 19.54 -19.21 -1.03
C ARG A 136 18.02 -19.39 -1.15
N PHE A 137 17.26 -18.31 -1.34
CA PHE A 137 15.82 -18.38 -1.50
C PHE A 137 15.43 -19.16 -2.76
N GLU A 138 16.04 -18.84 -3.90
CA GLU A 138 15.73 -19.51 -5.17
C GLU A 138 15.96 -21.02 -5.08
N ALA A 139 17.12 -21.42 -4.54
CA ALA A 139 17.45 -22.83 -4.35
C ALA A 139 16.47 -23.52 -3.37
N LEU A 140 16.04 -22.81 -2.33
CA LEU A 140 15.09 -23.35 -1.37
C LEU A 140 13.69 -23.48 -1.97
N GLN A 141 13.27 -22.58 -2.85
CA GLN A 141 11.97 -22.65 -3.52
C GLN A 141 11.87 -23.88 -4.45
N ASP A 142 12.96 -24.30 -5.09
CA ASP A 142 13.02 -25.54 -5.88
C ASP A 142 12.82 -26.80 -5.01
N GLU A 143 13.24 -26.77 -3.74
CA GLU A 143 13.13 -27.89 -2.80
C GLU A 143 11.82 -27.87 -2.00
N GLN A 144 11.35 -26.66 -1.66
CA GLN A 144 10.19 -26.38 -0.84
C GLN A 144 9.31 -25.35 -1.54
N ASP A 145 8.40 -25.85 -2.38
CA ASP A 145 7.47 -25.02 -3.13
C ASP A 145 6.42 -24.37 -2.21
N ILE A 146 6.58 -23.07 -1.96
CA ILE A 146 5.64 -22.27 -1.17
C ILE A 146 4.23 -22.30 -1.76
N VAL A 147 4.05 -22.28 -3.09
CA VAL A 147 2.71 -22.25 -3.72
C VAL A 147 1.95 -23.52 -3.39
N ALA A 148 2.61 -24.67 -3.55
CA ALA A 148 2.02 -25.97 -3.22
C ALA A 148 1.67 -26.09 -1.73
N LEU A 149 2.54 -25.60 -0.83
CA LEU A 149 2.30 -25.60 0.62
C LEU A 149 1.14 -24.68 1.01
N ASN A 150 1.10 -23.46 0.47
CA ASN A 150 0.06 -22.47 0.72
C ASN A 150 -1.30 -23.01 0.25
N ALA A 151 -1.38 -23.54 -0.98
CA ALA A 151 -2.60 -24.13 -1.51
C ALA A 151 -3.09 -25.33 -0.68
N ALA A 152 -2.19 -26.23 -0.27
CA ALA A 152 -2.54 -27.36 0.59
C ALA A 152 -3.07 -26.90 1.94
N TRP A 153 -2.45 -25.88 2.52
CA TRP A 153 -2.85 -25.30 3.80
C TRP A 153 -4.21 -24.59 3.73
N LEU A 154 -4.46 -23.80 2.67
CA LEU A 154 -5.73 -23.13 2.42
C LEU A 154 -6.89 -24.12 2.22
N ARG A 155 -6.67 -25.21 1.45
CA ARG A 155 -7.66 -26.30 1.30
C ARG A 155 -7.94 -27.03 2.62
N GLY A 156 -6.97 -27.05 3.53
CA GLY A 156 -7.05 -27.74 4.81
C GLY A 156 -7.72 -26.95 5.94
N GLN A 157 -8.14 -25.71 5.70
CA GLN A 157 -8.67 -24.84 6.74
C GLN A 157 -9.96 -25.38 7.37
N GLU A 158 -10.02 -25.37 8.70
CA GLU A 158 -11.23 -25.76 9.42
C GLU A 158 -12.35 -24.74 9.15
N GLY A 159 -13.51 -25.23 8.73
CA GLY A 159 -14.66 -24.38 8.43
C GLY A 159 -14.55 -23.59 7.12
N LEU A 160 -13.63 -23.95 6.21
CA LEU A 160 -13.51 -23.38 4.87
C LEU A 160 -14.89 -23.29 4.18
N LEU A 161 -15.24 -22.08 3.73
CA LEU A 161 -16.42 -21.84 2.92
C LEU A 161 -16.06 -21.92 1.44
N ALA A 162 -16.49 -23.00 0.80
CA ALA A 162 -16.37 -23.19 -0.64
C ALA A 162 -17.66 -22.69 -1.31
N LEU A 163 -17.60 -21.51 -1.94
CA LEU A 163 -18.77 -20.80 -2.49
C LEU A 163 -18.63 -20.60 -4.00
N ASP A 164 -19.74 -20.38 -4.69
CA ASP A 164 -19.72 -19.83 -6.06
C ASP A 164 -19.57 -18.30 -6.01
N GLU A 165 -19.45 -17.66 -7.18
CA GLU A 165 -19.26 -16.21 -7.31
C GLU A 165 -20.32 -15.40 -6.54
N ASP A 166 -21.61 -15.66 -6.83
CA ASP A 166 -22.74 -15.05 -6.10
C ASP A 166 -22.64 -15.27 -4.57
N GLY A 167 -22.25 -16.49 -4.15
CA GLY A 167 -22.10 -16.80 -2.73
C GLY A 167 -20.95 -16.06 -2.04
N ILE A 168 -19.85 -15.79 -2.76
CA ILE A 168 -18.74 -14.98 -2.25
C ILE A 168 -19.18 -13.54 -2.08
N GLU A 169 -19.84 -12.96 -3.08
CA GLU A 169 -20.40 -11.59 -3.01
C GLU A 169 -21.35 -11.45 -1.82
N ASP A 170 -22.27 -12.41 -1.64
CA ASP A 170 -23.21 -12.43 -0.51
C ASP A 170 -22.48 -12.51 0.84
N GLU A 171 -21.40 -13.29 0.95
CA GLU A 171 -20.62 -13.42 2.19
C GLU A 171 -19.81 -12.16 2.49
N ILE A 172 -19.22 -11.52 1.47
CA ILE A 172 -18.54 -10.23 1.62
C ILE A 172 -19.56 -9.18 2.08
N ALA A 173 -20.69 -9.03 1.39
CA ALA A 173 -21.75 -8.10 1.77
C ALA A 173 -22.28 -8.34 3.18
N ARG A 174 -22.40 -9.62 3.60
CA ARG A 174 -22.78 -9.98 4.97
C ARG A 174 -21.75 -9.47 5.99
N ARG A 175 -20.45 -9.56 5.70
CA ARG A 175 -19.38 -9.05 6.58
C ARG A 175 -19.35 -7.53 6.61
N VAL A 176 -19.48 -6.87 5.45
CA VAL A 176 -19.62 -5.41 5.35
C VAL A 176 -20.77 -4.91 6.23
N GLY A 177 -21.92 -5.60 6.20
CA GLY A 177 -23.07 -5.28 7.04
C GLY A 177 -22.86 -5.40 8.55
N LEU A 178 -21.73 -5.97 9.00
CA LEU A 178 -21.32 -6.04 10.41
C LEU A 178 -20.39 -4.90 10.82
N ILE A 179 -19.86 -4.12 9.87
CA ILE A 179 -18.94 -3.01 10.13
C ILE A 179 -19.72 -1.85 10.76
N GLY A 180 -19.40 -1.55 12.02
CA GLY A 180 -20.09 -0.51 12.79
C GLY A 180 -19.77 0.92 12.36
N ASN A 181 -18.60 1.14 11.73
CA ASN A 181 -18.10 2.45 11.31
C ASN A 181 -17.92 2.56 9.78
N LEU A 182 -18.75 1.85 9.00
CA LEU A 182 -18.60 1.79 7.54
C LEU A 182 -18.71 3.18 6.88
N GLU A 183 -19.62 4.04 7.35
CA GLU A 183 -19.78 5.39 6.82
C GLU A 183 -18.52 6.25 7.05
N GLU A 184 -17.88 6.12 8.22
CA GLU A 184 -16.62 6.82 8.53
C GLU A 184 -15.48 6.32 7.62
N ARG A 185 -15.41 5.01 7.36
CA ARG A 185 -14.40 4.44 6.45
C ARG A 185 -14.59 4.91 5.01
N ARG A 186 -15.83 4.98 4.55
CA ARG A 186 -16.14 5.50 3.21
C ARG A 186 -15.74 6.96 3.06
N ALA A 187 -16.04 7.78 4.06
CA ALA A 187 -15.62 9.18 4.07
C ALA A 187 -14.09 9.32 4.05
N ALA A 188 -13.37 8.51 4.83
CA ALA A 188 -11.90 8.52 4.84
C ALA A 188 -11.30 8.02 3.50
N ALA A 189 -11.88 6.98 2.89
CA ALA A 189 -11.45 6.49 1.58
C ALA A 189 -11.69 7.54 0.49
N GLU A 190 -12.85 8.21 0.49
CA GLU A 190 -13.14 9.29 -0.45
C GLU A 190 -12.21 10.50 -0.26
N GLU A 191 -11.87 10.85 0.98
CA GLU A 191 -10.89 11.90 1.28
C GLU A 191 -9.49 11.53 0.80
N GLN A 192 -9.07 10.28 0.98
CA GLN A 192 -7.79 9.79 0.50
C GLN A 192 -7.74 9.72 -1.03
N ASP A 193 -8.78 9.19 -1.68
CA ASP A 193 -8.89 9.15 -3.14
C ASP A 193 -8.80 10.56 -3.73
N LEU A 194 -9.38 11.56 -3.05
CA LEU A 194 -9.28 12.96 -3.44
C LEU A 194 -7.85 13.52 -3.25
N ALA A 195 -7.17 13.14 -2.16
CA ALA A 195 -5.79 13.57 -1.89
C ALA A 195 -4.76 12.94 -2.84
N ASP A 196 -4.98 11.70 -3.26
CA ASP A 196 -4.12 10.97 -4.20
C ASP A 196 -4.46 11.27 -5.67
N MET A 197 -5.57 11.99 -5.93
CA MET A 197 -6.01 12.35 -7.27
C MET A 197 -5.02 13.33 -7.91
N PRO A 198 -4.55 13.08 -9.15
CA PRO A 198 -3.66 14.00 -9.83
C PRO A 198 -4.27 15.40 -10.01
N ASP A 199 -3.47 16.44 -9.81
CA ASP A 199 -3.89 17.85 -9.91
C ASP A 199 -4.67 18.15 -11.20
N PHE A 200 -4.21 17.65 -12.35
CA PHE A 200 -4.88 17.88 -13.63
C PHE A 200 -6.33 17.36 -13.65
N GLU A 201 -6.62 16.28 -12.92
CA GLU A 201 -7.96 15.70 -12.85
C GLU A 201 -8.88 16.54 -11.94
N LEU A 202 -8.37 17.02 -10.80
CA LEU A 202 -9.07 17.98 -9.95
C LEU A 202 -9.51 19.22 -10.75
N VAL A 203 -8.57 19.80 -11.50
CA VAL A 203 -8.80 20.96 -12.35
C VAL A 203 -9.82 20.68 -13.46
N ILE A 204 -9.73 19.52 -14.12
CA ILE A 204 -10.71 19.14 -15.16
C ILE A 204 -12.11 18.99 -14.56
N ARG A 205 -12.24 18.41 -13.36
CA ARG A 205 -13.53 18.27 -12.67
C ARG A 205 -14.11 19.63 -12.33
N GLU A 206 -13.30 20.54 -11.77
CA GLU A 206 -13.74 21.90 -11.47
C GLU A 206 -14.16 22.68 -12.73
N LEU A 207 -13.41 22.56 -13.83
CA LEU A 207 -13.78 23.13 -15.11
C LEU A 207 -15.11 22.58 -15.64
N CYS A 208 -15.35 21.27 -15.47
CA CYS A 208 -16.63 20.64 -15.82
C CYS A 208 -17.77 21.20 -14.96
N ASP A 209 -17.57 21.36 -13.64
CA ASP A 209 -18.55 21.92 -12.72
C ASP A 209 -18.90 23.38 -13.09
N VAL A 210 -17.90 24.20 -13.41
CA VAL A 210 -18.09 25.59 -13.88
C VAL A 210 -18.83 25.62 -15.22
N ALA A 211 -18.55 24.68 -16.12
CA ALA A 211 -19.24 24.53 -17.39
C ALA A 211 -20.65 23.92 -17.26
N GLY A 212 -20.96 23.28 -16.13
CA GLY A 212 -22.19 22.50 -15.93
C GLY A 212 -22.23 21.22 -16.76
N HIS A 213 -21.07 20.58 -16.98
CA HIS A 213 -20.90 19.34 -17.72
C HIS A 213 -20.55 18.19 -16.77
N ASP A 214 -20.92 16.96 -17.11
CA ASP A 214 -20.54 15.76 -16.36
C ASP A 214 -19.31 15.11 -17.00
N LEU A 215 -18.19 15.04 -16.26
CA LEU A 215 -16.97 14.37 -16.73
C LEU A 215 -17.22 12.86 -16.90
N THR A 216 -16.85 12.33 -18.07
CA THR A 216 -17.02 10.90 -18.41
C THR A 216 -15.69 10.17 -18.45
N ALA A 217 -14.64 10.76 -19.01
CA ALA A 217 -13.31 10.15 -19.10
C ALA A 217 -12.21 11.18 -19.40
N ILE A 218 -11.01 10.96 -18.87
CA ILE A 218 -9.79 11.65 -19.30
C ILE A 218 -9.01 10.70 -20.20
N THR A 219 -8.72 11.13 -21.42
CA THR A 219 -8.27 10.21 -22.48
C THR A 219 -6.76 10.20 -22.61
N MET A 220 -6.12 11.36 -22.69
CA MET A 220 -4.67 11.47 -22.94
C MET A 220 -4.17 12.92 -22.85
N GLY A 221 -2.94 13.12 -22.34
CA GLY A 221 -2.20 14.37 -22.46
C GLY A 221 -1.43 14.48 -23.79
N ASP A 222 -1.54 15.62 -24.47
CA ASP A 222 -0.72 15.99 -25.64
C ASP A 222 0.33 17.04 -25.22
N PRO A 223 1.60 16.65 -25.03
CA PRO A 223 2.68 17.56 -24.62
C PRO A 223 3.15 18.51 -25.73
N ASN A 224 2.60 18.39 -26.95
CA ASN A 224 2.99 19.22 -28.10
C ASN A 224 1.85 20.08 -28.65
N TYR A 225 0.75 20.24 -27.90
CA TYR A 225 -0.36 21.08 -28.30
C TYR A 225 0.11 22.53 -28.47
N LEU A 226 -0.30 23.18 -29.57
CA LEU A 226 0.06 24.56 -29.86
C LEU A 226 -1.06 25.49 -29.39
N HIS A 227 -0.93 26.03 -28.19
CA HIS A 227 -1.82 27.05 -27.66
C HIS A 227 -1.17 28.43 -27.83
N HIS A 228 -1.88 29.37 -28.47
CA HIS A 228 -1.36 30.72 -28.78
C HIS A 228 0.03 30.76 -29.48
N GLY A 229 0.42 29.68 -30.18
CA GLY A 229 1.71 29.56 -30.87
C GLY A 229 2.87 29.07 -29.99
N VAL A 230 2.60 28.78 -28.71
CA VAL A 230 3.52 28.16 -27.76
C VAL A 230 3.15 26.68 -27.60
N LYS A 231 4.14 25.82 -27.38
CA LYS A 231 3.88 24.41 -27.07
C LYS A 231 3.51 24.29 -25.59
N THR A 232 2.32 23.77 -25.32
CA THR A 232 1.77 23.57 -23.97
C THR A 232 1.23 22.14 -23.87
N LEU A 233 1.23 21.59 -22.66
CA LEU A 233 0.56 20.32 -22.38
C LEU A 233 -0.96 20.55 -22.40
N ALA A 234 -1.67 19.77 -23.20
CA ALA A 234 -3.14 19.79 -23.23
C ALA A 234 -3.72 18.44 -22.85
N TRP A 235 -4.61 18.41 -21.88
CA TRP A 235 -5.31 17.20 -21.47
C TRP A 235 -6.63 17.06 -22.23
N ARG A 236 -6.81 15.95 -22.94
CA ARG A 236 -8.09 15.64 -23.60
C ARG A 236 -9.00 14.89 -22.65
N PHE A 237 -10.24 15.35 -22.56
CA PHE A 237 -11.27 14.69 -21.77
C PHE A 237 -12.64 14.71 -22.47
N THR A 238 -13.52 13.82 -22.05
CA THR A 238 -14.88 13.63 -22.58
C THR A 238 -15.89 13.91 -21.49
N THR A 239 -16.95 14.63 -21.83
CA THR A 239 -18.10 14.91 -20.97
C THR A 239 -19.39 14.41 -21.62
N ASP A 240 -20.51 14.53 -20.92
CA ASP A 240 -21.85 14.31 -21.47
C ASP A 240 -22.21 15.22 -22.66
N GLN A 241 -21.50 16.36 -22.82
CA GLN A 241 -21.72 17.33 -23.91
C GLN A 241 -20.70 17.21 -25.06
N GLY A 242 -19.66 16.39 -24.95
CA GLY A 242 -18.67 16.20 -26.01
C GLY A 242 -17.22 16.12 -25.50
N GLU A 243 -16.27 16.23 -26.43
CA GLU A 243 -14.83 16.23 -26.14
C GLU A 243 -14.29 17.65 -25.98
N TYR A 244 -13.40 17.82 -24.99
CA TYR A 244 -12.78 19.11 -24.67
C TYR A 244 -11.29 18.94 -24.37
N LEU A 245 -10.58 20.07 -24.38
CA LEU A 245 -9.19 20.18 -23.97
C LEU A 245 -9.08 21.02 -22.70
N MET A 246 -8.26 20.60 -21.76
CA MET A 246 -7.78 21.44 -20.67
C MET A 246 -6.35 21.90 -21.00
N VAL A 247 -6.09 23.19 -20.83
CA VAL A 247 -4.76 23.81 -20.97
C VAL A 247 -4.54 24.71 -19.76
N GLU A 248 -3.37 24.58 -19.14
CA GLU A 248 -2.90 25.46 -18.05
C GLU A 248 -2.03 26.58 -18.62
N GLU A 249 -2.30 27.82 -18.23
CA GLU A 249 -1.46 28.99 -18.48
C GLU A 249 -1.23 29.74 -17.16
N ASP A 250 0.02 29.92 -16.76
CA ASP A 250 0.45 30.69 -15.57
C ASP A 250 -0.38 30.37 -14.29
N ASP A 251 -1.42 31.15 -14.01
CA ASP A 251 -2.30 31.11 -12.83
C ASP A 251 -3.74 30.64 -13.14
N GLU A 252 -4.02 30.21 -14.37
CA GLU A 252 -5.36 29.75 -14.79
C GLU A 252 -5.31 28.43 -15.57
N ALA A 253 -6.40 27.66 -15.47
CA ALA A 253 -6.69 26.54 -16.35
C ALA A 253 -7.94 26.83 -17.18
N TYR A 254 -7.94 26.41 -18.44
CA TYR A 254 -9.02 26.65 -19.39
C TYR A 254 -9.57 25.37 -19.97
N MET A 255 -10.91 25.29 -20.05
CA MET A 255 -11.62 24.30 -20.85
C MET A 255 -11.89 24.86 -22.25
N ILE A 256 -11.38 24.18 -23.28
CA ILE A 256 -11.37 24.65 -24.67
C ILE A 256 -12.11 23.66 -25.57
N ASP A 257 -12.98 24.17 -26.42
CA ASP A 257 -13.57 23.42 -27.54
C ASP A 257 -12.49 23.14 -28.60
N PRO A 258 -12.18 21.88 -28.93
CA PRO A 258 -11.15 21.55 -29.90
C PRO A 258 -11.52 21.92 -31.35
N GLU A 259 -12.80 22.13 -31.67
CA GLU A 259 -13.25 22.47 -33.03
C GLU A 259 -13.03 23.95 -33.37
N ASP A 260 -13.38 24.85 -32.45
CA ASP A 260 -13.34 26.30 -32.68
C ASP A 260 -12.37 27.07 -31.77
N GLY A 261 -11.74 26.40 -30.80
CA GLY A 261 -10.76 26.98 -29.89
C GLY A 261 -11.38 27.91 -28.84
N LYS A 262 -12.70 27.86 -28.65
CA LYS A 262 -13.41 28.70 -27.69
C LYS A 262 -13.19 28.19 -26.26
N ILE A 263 -12.94 29.11 -25.34
CA ILE A 263 -12.93 28.82 -23.90
C ILE A 263 -14.37 28.72 -23.39
N LEU A 264 -14.72 27.61 -22.76
CA LEU A 264 -16.02 27.35 -22.13
C LEU A 264 -16.03 27.68 -20.63
N ALA A 265 -14.94 27.35 -19.95
CA ALA A 265 -14.75 27.58 -18.51
C ALA A 265 -13.29 27.91 -18.23
N ALA A 266 -13.06 28.62 -17.13
CA ALA A 266 -11.75 28.96 -16.61
C ALA A 266 -11.79 28.78 -15.08
N VAL A 267 -10.69 28.29 -14.52
CA VAL A 267 -10.45 28.17 -13.07
C VAL A 267 -9.15 28.89 -12.78
N GLU A 268 -9.16 29.80 -11.81
CA GLU A 268 -7.96 30.47 -11.28
C GLU A 268 -7.36 29.59 -10.18
N PHE A 269 -6.04 29.39 -10.20
CA PHE A 269 -5.32 28.76 -9.10
C PHE A 269 -5.15 29.80 -7.98
N GLU A 270 -5.64 29.53 -6.77
CA GLU A 270 -5.29 30.37 -5.62
C GLU A 270 -3.78 30.22 -5.35
N GLU A 271 -2.99 31.27 -5.62
CA GLU A 271 -1.64 31.39 -5.06
C GLU A 271 -1.79 31.35 -3.53
N ILE A 272 -1.39 30.24 -2.91
CA ILE A 272 -1.11 30.25 -1.48
C ILE A 272 0.09 31.18 -1.33
N ASP A 273 -0.16 32.42 -0.87
CA ASP A 273 0.88 33.37 -0.52
C ASP A 273 1.86 32.69 0.47
N GLU A 274 2.98 32.14 -0.02
CA GLU A 274 4.12 31.71 0.79
C GLU A 274 4.86 32.93 1.35
N ASP A 275 4.19 33.92 1.95
CA ASP A 275 4.86 35.08 2.55
C ASP A 275 3.91 35.85 3.51
N GLU A 276 3.62 35.30 4.71
CA GLU A 276 3.47 36.11 5.94
C GLU A 276 3.37 35.26 7.23
N ASP A 277 4.34 34.38 7.49
CA ASP A 277 4.73 34.04 8.87
C ASP A 277 6.24 34.23 8.99
N GLY A 278 6.64 35.50 8.95
CA GLY A 278 7.93 35.92 9.49
C GLY A 278 7.96 35.53 10.96
N TRP A 279 8.70 34.47 11.27
CA TRP A 279 9.08 34.15 12.65
C TRP A 279 10.00 35.26 13.18
N ASP A 280 9.38 36.34 13.65
CA ASP A 280 9.99 37.29 14.58
C ASP A 280 10.25 36.55 15.89
N LEU A 281 11.37 35.84 15.96
CA LEU A 281 11.99 35.48 17.23
C LEU A 281 12.56 36.77 17.83
N GLU A 282 11.68 37.58 18.42
CA GLU A 282 12.09 38.61 19.37
C GLU A 282 12.75 37.92 20.57
N ASP A 283 14.04 38.19 20.64
CA ASP A 283 15.01 37.91 21.69
C ASP A 283 14.55 38.51 23.04
N GLU A 284 13.68 37.81 23.77
CA GLU A 284 13.49 38.05 25.21
C GLU A 284 14.41 37.17 26.04
N SER A 285 15.64 37.66 26.15
CA SER A 285 16.52 37.41 27.27
C SER A 285 15.84 37.79 28.60
N VAL A 286 15.51 36.79 29.42
CA VAL A 286 15.34 36.97 30.87
C VAL A 286 16.20 35.93 31.58
N ASP A 287 17.36 36.39 32.04
CA ASP A 287 18.23 35.75 33.00
C ASP A 287 17.58 35.69 34.40
N ALA A 288 17.89 34.58 35.10
CA ALA A 288 17.94 34.40 36.56
C ALA A 288 16.60 34.42 37.34
N GLU A 289 16.29 33.52 38.28
CA GLU A 289 17.15 32.74 39.16
C GLU A 289 16.28 31.72 39.95
N ASP A 290 16.90 30.57 40.24
CA ASP A 290 16.87 29.85 41.53
C ASP A 290 15.90 28.67 41.84
N GLU A 291 16.56 27.62 42.36
CA GLU A 291 16.12 26.63 43.34
C GLU A 291 15.09 25.53 43.00
N THR A 292 15.57 24.35 42.58
CA THR A 292 15.63 23.08 43.38
C THR A 292 15.55 21.80 42.52
N ARG A 293 16.70 21.10 42.38
CA ARG A 293 16.78 19.63 42.25
C ARG A 293 16.61 19.01 43.67
N PRO A 294 16.28 17.73 43.88
CA PRO A 294 16.73 16.54 43.13
C PRO A 294 15.59 15.47 43.00
N ALA A 295 15.71 14.20 42.57
CA ALA A 295 16.77 13.30 42.14
C ALA A 295 16.09 12.12 41.40
N ASP A 296 16.87 11.53 40.50
CA ASP A 296 16.78 10.18 39.95
C ASP A 296 16.78 9.09 41.06
N PRO A 297 16.16 7.91 40.84
CA PRO A 297 16.66 6.68 41.43
C PRO A 297 17.04 5.65 40.35
N GLN A 298 18.35 5.56 40.11
CA GLN A 298 19.01 4.36 39.61
C GLN A 298 18.90 3.19 40.62
N ASN A 299 18.68 2.00 40.06
CA ASN A 299 19.29 0.70 40.40
C ASN A 299 19.26 0.16 41.85
N GLY A 300 18.68 -1.03 41.99
CA GLY A 300 18.86 -1.93 43.13
C GLY A 300 18.90 -3.38 42.68
N HIS A 301 20.09 -3.86 42.35
CA HIS A 301 20.43 -5.27 42.21
C HIS A 301 20.45 -5.91 43.60
N GLU A 302 19.74 -7.02 43.83
CA GLU A 302 20.20 -8.02 44.81
C GLU A 302 19.74 -9.43 44.43
N VAL A 303 20.71 -10.34 44.50
CA VAL A 303 20.68 -11.78 44.25
C VAL A 303 20.42 -12.50 45.57
N GLN A 304 19.60 -13.56 45.59
CA GLN A 304 19.73 -14.76 46.47
C GLN A 304 18.65 -15.81 46.07
N THR A 305 19.02 -16.90 45.38
CA THR A 305 19.28 -18.27 45.89
C THR A 305 18.09 -19.07 46.44
N ALA A 306 17.89 -20.24 45.82
CA ALA A 306 17.46 -21.54 46.38
C ALA A 306 16.08 -21.67 47.05
N HIS A 307 15.13 -22.31 46.36
CA HIS A 307 14.80 -23.73 46.58
C HIS A 307 13.89 -24.29 45.49
#